data_AF-A0A2W6ZPD0-F1
#
_entry.id   AF-A0A2W6ZPD0-F1
#
_cell.length_a   1.000
_cell.length_b   1.000
_cell.length_c   1.000
_cell.angle_alpha   90.00
_cell.angle_beta   90.00
_cell.angle_gamma   90.00
#
_symmetry.space_group_name_H-M   'P 1'
#
loop_
_entity.id
_entity.type
_entity.pdbx_description
1 polymer ?
#
loop_
_entity_poly.entity_id
_entity_poly.type
_entity_poly.pdbx_seq_one_letter_code
_entity_poly.pdbx_strand_id
1 'polypeptide(L)'
;MSPPHEAFWAMSRWQLPVLPLLLAGVLSTLGAQAIPPPPESFDGETIRCQRAGSAATVLICRDAELTAIDGQLRQAFRRLRDDASLKQPEREALIEDQRRWVETMDQCWRAQENLRTCVKASQQQRLRQLEALAMPRRLMPGSNDGGKGCRG
;
A
#
# COMPACT_ATOMS: atom_id res chain seq x y z
N MET A 1 18.27 7.66 49.21
CA MET A 1 19.61 7.88 48.63
C MET A 1 20.00 6.66 47.83
N SER A 2 20.33 6.84 46.55
CA SER A 2 20.89 5.84 45.65
C SER A 2 22.19 5.24 46.18
N PRO A 3 22.52 3.97 45.88
CA PRO A 3 23.88 3.48 45.99
C PRO A 3 24.69 3.89 44.75
N PRO A 4 25.92 4.37 44.91
CA PRO A 4 26.98 4.26 43.93
C PRO A 4 27.97 3.20 44.47
N HIS A 5 28.85 2.53 43.74
CA HIS A 5 29.37 2.58 42.39
C HIS A 5 30.39 1.42 42.29
N GLU A 6 30.79 1.11 41.08
CA GLU A 6 32.05 0.48 40.70
C GLU A 6 32.33 -1.03 40.93
N ALA A 7 32.86 -1.56 39.83
CA ALA A 7 34.01 -2.47 39.77
C ALA A 7 33.75 -3.98 39.93
N PHE A 8 33.11 -4.57 38.92
CA PHE A 8 33.35 -5.97 38.52
C PHE A 8 34.10 -6.06 37.17
N TRP A 9 35.05 -5.15 36.92
CA TRP A 9 36.06 -5.35 35.87
C TRP A 9 37.18 -6.23 36.42
N ALA A 10 36.96 -7.53 36.46
CA ALA A 10 38.04 -8.48 36.68
C ALA A 10 37.71 -9.82 36.02
N MET A 11 38.67 -10.28 35.20
CA MET A 11 38.75 -11.61 34.59
C MET A 11 37.75 -11.85 33.45
N SER A 12 38.16 -11.86 32.18
CA SER A 12 38.86 -13.05 31.66
C SER A 12 39.58 -12.76 30.33
N ARG A 13 40.90 -12.54 30.44
CA ARG A 13 41.87 -12.84 29.38
C ARG A 13 41.87 -14.35 29.17
N TRP A 14 41.11 -14.85 28.20
CA TRP A 14 41.29 -16.19 27.65
C TRP A 14 41.75 -16.04 26.21
N GLN A 15 43.07 -16.03 26.07
CA GLN A 15 43.78 -16.24 24.82
C GLN A 15 43.52 -17.69 24.39
N LEU A 16 42.99 -17.89 23.19
CA LEU A 16 42.93 -19.20 22.55
C LEU A 16 43.78 -19.17 21.26
N PRO A 17 44.52 -20.26 20.98
CA PRO A 17 45.69 -20.24 20.12
C PRO A 17 45.35 -20.28 18.63
N VAL A 18 46.25 -19.73 17.83
CA VAL A 18 46.29 -19.86 16.37
C VAL A 18 46.47 -21.34 16.01
N LEU A 19 45.51 -21.93 15.31
CA LEU A 19 45.60 -23.26 14.71
C LEU A 19 45.65 -23.12 13.17
N PRO A 20 46.71 -23.59 12.49
CA PRO A 20 46.79 -23.52 11.04
C PRO A 20 46.20 -24.79 10.37
N LEU A 21 45.39 -24.53 9.33
CA LEU A 21 45.32 -25.21 8.01
C LEU A 21 44.85 -26.68 7.84
N LEU A 22 43.93 -26.82 6.86
CA LEU A 22 43.58 -27.95 5.97
C LEU A 22 42.46 -28.91 6.38
N LEU A 23 41.29 -28.83 5.71
CA LEU A 23 40.79 -29.86 4.78
C LEU A 23 39.38 -29.53 4.21
N ALA A 24 39.27 -29.75 2.90
CA ALA A 24 38.07 -30.05 2.11
C ALA A 24 36.90 -29.04 2.06
N GLY A 25 36.79 -28.37 0.91
CA GLY A 25 35.62 -27.61 0.53
C GLY A 25 34.35 -28.47 0.49
N VAL A 26 33.43 -28.19 1.40
CA VAL A 26 32.00 -28.39 1.14
C VAL A 26 31.48 -27.01 0.79
N LEU A 27 31.43 -26.71 -0.50
CA LEU A 27 30.70 -25.57 -1.02
C LEU A 27 29.22 -25.90 -0.85
N SER A 28 28.69 -25.73 0.36
CA SER A 28 27.26 -25.84 0.62
C SER A 28 26.57 -24.80 -0.25
N THR A 29 25.97 -25.26 -1.35
CA THR A 29 25.03 -24.46 -2.10
C THR A 29 23.88 -24.17 -1.15
N LEU A 30 23.90 -23.01 -0.48
CA LEU A 30 22.70 -22.47 0.11
C LEU A 30 21.73 -22.29 -1.05
N GLY A 31 20.83 -23.25 -1.21
CA GLY A 31 19.66 -23.08 -2.07
C GLY A 31 19.01 -21.77 -1.65
N ALA A 32 18.84 -20.85 -2.60
CA ALA A 32 18.09 -19.64 -2.36
C ALA A 32 16.69 -20.05 -1.90
N GLN A 33 16.45 -19.98 -0.59
CA GLN A 33 15.14 -20.18 -0.01
C GLN A 33 14.31 -19.03 -0.58
N ALA A 34 13.36 -19.32 -1.49
CA ALA A 34 12.44 -18.32 -1.97
C ALA A 34 11.58 -17.89 -0.77
N ILE A 35 11.91 -16.73 -0.18
CA ILE A 35 11.04 -16.09 0.81
C ILE A 35 9.73 -15.80 0.06
N PRO A 36 8.59 -16.40 0.46
CA PRO A 36 7.34 -16.11 -0.21
C PRO A 36 7.09 -14.60 -0.16
N PRO A 37 6.65 -13.98 -1.27
CA PRO A 37 6.35 -12.57 -1.26
C PRO A 37 5.32 -12.28 -0.16
N PRO A 38 5.38 -11.09 0.48
CA PRO A 38 4.36 -10.69 1.44
C PRO A 38 2.97 -10.84 0.79
N PRO A 39 1.95 -11.23 1.57
CA PRO A 39 0.63 -11.49 1.03
C PRO A 39 0.10 -10.24 0.33
N GLU A 40 -0.32 -10.39 -0.93
CA GLU A 40 -0.78 -9.27 -1.76
C GLU A 40 -1.98 -8.57 -1.11
N SER A 41 -1.88 -7.25 -1.00
CA SER A 41 -2.94 -6.44 -0.41
C SER A 41 -4.05 -6.08 -1.38
N PHE A 42 -3.87 -6.36 -2.69
CA PHE A 42 -4.87 -6.18 -3.74
C PHE A 42 -5.58 -7.50 -4.06
N ASP A 43 -6.90 -7.50 -4.20
CA ASP A 43 -7.70 -8.71 -4.50
C ASP A 43 -8.22 -8.79 -5.95
N GLY A 44 -7.78 -7.88 -6.82
CA GLY A 44 -8.30 -7.72 -8.18
C GLY A 44 -9.35 -6.62 -8.32
N GLU A 45 -9.82 -6.06 -7.21
CA GLU A 45 -10.79 -4.96 -7.21
C GLU A 45 -10.43 -3.83 -6.24
N THR A 46 -10.06 -4.19 -5.01
CA THR A 46 -9.67 -3.23 -3.99
C THR A 46 -8.79 -3.96 -2.96
N ILE A 47 -8.94 -3.62 -1.68
CA ILE A 47 -8.18 -4.16 -0.58
C ILE A 47 -8.58 -5.62 -0.32
N ARG A 48 -7.56 -6.49 -0.29
CA ARG A 48 -7.68 -7.86 0.20
C ARG A 48 -7.78 -7.84 1.71
N CYS A 49 -9.00 -7.97 2.22
CA CYS A 49 -9.19 -8.15 3.64
C CYS A 49 -8.79 -9.58 4.07
N GLN A 50 -7.78 -9.68 4.94
CA GLN A 50 -7.25 -10.93 5.48
C GLN A 50 -6.82 -10.78 6.95
N ARG A 51 -6.90 -11.87 7.73
CA ARG A 51 -6.52 -11.86 9.16
C ARG A 51 -5.02 -11.62 9.40
N ALA A 52 -4.19 -11.91 8.41
CA ALA A 52 -2.75 -11.67 8.42
C ALA A 52 -2.37 -10.96 7.12
N GLY A 53 -1.68 -9.84 7.21
CA GLY A 53 -1.37 -8.94 6.09
C GLY A 53 -0.64 -7.70 6.56
N SER A 54 -0.61 -6.66 5.73
CA SER A 54 -0.14 -5.33 6.14
C SER A 54 -0.93 -4.78 7.33
N ALA A 55 -0.32 -3.89 8.12
CA ALA A 55 -1.01 -3.25 9.24
C ALA A 55 -2.30 -2.54 8.78
N ALA A 56 -2.29 -1.95 7.58
CA ALA A 56 -3.45 -1.28 6.99
C ALA A 56 -4.57 -2.27 6.63
N THR A 57 -4.27 -3.35 5.91
CA THR A 57 -5.28 -4.36 5.53
C THR A 57 -5.91 -5.04 6.75
N VAL A 58 -5.09 -5.39 7.76
CA VAL A 58 -5.59 -5.97 9.02
C VAL A 58 -6.47 -4.98 9.77
N LEU A 59 -6.10 -3.69 9.79
CA LEU A 59 -6.92 -2.65 10.40
C LEU A 59 -8.27 -2.51 9.69
N ILE A 60 -8.27 -2.44 8.35
CA ILE A 60 -9.50 -2.32 7.55
C ILE A 60 -10.45 -3.49 7.87
N CYS A 61 -9.94 -4.71 7.94
CA CYS A 61 -10.74 -5.89 8.27
C CYS A 61 -11.42 -5.88 9.64
N ARG A 62 -10.85 -5.15 10.60
CA ARG A 62 -11.32 -5.12 11.99
C ARG A 62 -12.15 -3.88 12.29
N ASP A 63 -12.02 -2.84 11.48
CA ASP A 63 -12.75 -1.59 11.63
C ASP A 63 -13.97 -1.57 10.70
N ALA A 64 -15.16 -1.55 11.30
CA ALA A 64 -16.42 -1.62 10.56
C ALA A 64 -16.61 -0.41 9.62
N GLU A 65 -16.13 0.79 9.99
CA GLU A 65 -16.24 1.97 9.14
C GLU A 65 -15.33 1.84 7.93
N LEU A 66 -14.07 1.44 8.13
CA LEU A 66 -13.12 1.25 7.02
C LEU A 66 -13.54 0.11 6.08
N THR A 67 -14.14 -0.95 6.64
CA THR A 67 -14.75 -2.03 5.84
C THR A 67 -15.91 -1.52 5.00
N ALA A 68 -16.78 -0.68 5.56
CA ALA A 68 -17.90 -0.10 4.82
C ALA A 68 -17.43 0.77 3.65
N ILE A 69 -16.38 1.59 3.86
CA ILE A 69 -15.81 2.42 2.78
C ILE A 69 -15.14 1.54 1.71
N ASP A 70 -14.42 0.47 2.09
CA ASP A 70 -13.89 -0.49 1.10
C ASP A 70 -14.99 -1.15 0.27
N GLY A 71 -16.13 -1.47 0.90
CA GLY A 71 -17.31 -1.98 0.21
C GLY A 71 -17.87 -0.98 -0.83
N GLN A 72 -17.87 0.32 -0.52
CA GLN A 72 -18.28 1.37 -1.46
C GLN A 72 -17.26 1.53 -2.61
N LEU A 73 -15.97 1.52 -2.29
CA LEU A 73 -14.88 1.54 -3.27
C LEU A 73 -14.99 0.39 -4.26
N ARG A 74 -15.20 -0.83 -3.76
CA ARG A 74 -15.38 -2.03 -4.58
C ARG A 74 -16.54 -1.88 -5.56
N GLN A 75 -17.67 -1.38 -5.08
CA GLN A 75 -18.85 -1.14 -5.93
C GLN A 75 -18.59 -0.07 -6.98
N ALA A 76 -17.94 1.04 -6.62
CA ALA A 76 -17.58 2.09 -7.57
C ALA A 76 -16.59 1.59 -8.64
N PHE A 77 -15.56 0.85 -8.22
CA PHE A 77 -14.57 0.26 -9.11
C PHE A 77 -15.20 -0.75 -10.07
N ARG A 78 -16.05 -1.67 -9.59
CA ARG A 78 -16.77 -2.63 -10.45
C ARG A 78 -17.62 -1.93 -11.50
N ARG A 79 -18.38 -0.90 -11.11
CA ARG A 79 -19.21 -0.13 -12.06
C ARG A 79 -18.39 0.45 -13.22
N LEU A 80 -17.22 1.04 -12.92
CA LEU A 80 -16.32 1.55 -13.94
C LEU A 80 -15.67 0.43 -14.75
N ARG A 81 -15.10 -0.56 -14.06
CA ARG A 81 -14.39 -1.69 -14.67
C ARG A 81 -15.30 -2.45 -15.61
N ASP A 82 -16.58 -2.59 -15.31
CA ASP A 82 -17.53 -3.39 -16.08
C ASP A 82 -18.34 -2.54 -17.08
N ASP A 83 -18.07 -1.23 -17.17
CA ASP A 83 -18.70 -0.34 -18.15
C ASP A 83 -18.36 -0.79 -19.59
N ALA A 84 -19.39 -0.99 -20.41
CA ALA A 84 -19.24 -1.45 -21.79
C ALA A 84 -18.60 -0.38 -22.71
N SER A 85 -18.67 0.89 -22.33
CA SER A 85 -18.06 2.00 -23.06
C SER A 85 -16.55 2.14 -22.80
N LEU A 86 -16.04 1.54 -21.72
CA LEU A 86 -14.63 1.60 -21.35
C LEU A 86 -13.81 0.65 -22.25
N LYS A 87 -12.85 1.18 -23.01
CA LYS A 87 -12.04 0.36 -23.92
C LYS A 87 -11.08 -0.54 -23.13
N GLN A 88 -10.64 -1.64 -23.74
CA GLN A 88 -9.76 -2.61 -23.08
C GLN A 88 -8.47 -1.97 -22.48
N PRO A 89 -7.72 -1.11 -23.20
CA PRO A 89 -6.53 -0.47 -22.61
C PRO A 89 -6.86 0.46 -21.43
N GLU A 90 -8.01 1.14 -21.48
CA GLU A 90 -8.46 2.02 -20.39
C GLU A 90 -8.88 1.21 -19.16
N ARG A 91 -9.48 0.03 -19.38
CA ARG A 91 -9.85 -0.93 -18.33
C ARG A 91 -8.62 -1.51 -17.64
N GLU A 92 -7.59 -1.86 -18.40
CA GLU A 92 -6.30 -2.31 -17.87
C GLU A 92 -5.62 -1.21 -17.05
N ALA A 93 -5.60 0.03 -17.57
CA ALA A 93 -5.09 1.18 -16.83
C ALA A 93 -5.85 1.42 -15.52
N LEU A 94 -7.18 1.31 -15.53
CA LEU A 94 -8.02 1.43 -14.33
C LEU A 94 -7.67 0.38 -13.27
N ILE A 95 -7.48 -0.88 -13.66
CA ILE A 95 -7.10 -1.98 -12.75
C ILE A 95 -5.72 -1.72 -12.15
N GLU A 96 -4.77 -1.30 -12.98
CA GLU A 96 -3.40 -1.05 -12.55
C GLU A 96 -3.30 0.16 -11.61
N ASP A 97 -4.02 1.24 -11.90
CA ASP A 97 -4.11 2.40 -11.01
C ASP A 97 -4.77 2.04 -9.67
N GLN A 98 -5.75 1.13 -9.68
CA GLN A 98 -6.38 0.63 -8.47
C GLN A 98 -5.42 -0.21 -7.63
N ARG A 99 -4.65 -1.11 -8.26
CA ARG A 99 -3.59 -1.89 -7.59
C ARG A 99 -2.56 -0.95 -6.95
N ARG A 100 -2.03 0.00 -7.72
CA ARG A 100 -1.03 0.97 -7.23
C ARG A 100 -1.55 1.82 -6.07
N TRP A 101 -2.83 2.19 -6.10
CA TRP A 101 -3.46 2.89 -4.98
C TRP A 101 -3.47 2.02 -3.72
N VAL A 102 -3.84 0.74 -3.80
CA VAL A 102 -3.81 -0.18 -2.65
C VAL A 102 -2.39 -0.30 -2.08
N GLU A 103 -1.39 -0.47 -2.93
CA GLU A 103 0.03 -0.54 -2.53
C GLU A 103 0.50 0.75 -1.83
N THR A 104 0.01 1.91 -2.27
CA THR A 104 0.34 3.20 -1.65
C THR A 104 -0.35 3.35 -0.30
N MET A 105 -1.64 3.00 -0.20
CA MET A 105 -2.41 3.04 1.06
C MET A 105 -1.79 2.12 2.12
N ASP A 106 -1.27 0.98 1.69
CA ASP A 106 -0.57 0.04 2.56
C ASP A 106 0.67 0.62 3.26
N GLN A 107 1.23 1.71 2.73
CA GLN A 107 2.36 2.42 3.31
C GLN A 107 1.96 3.42 4.40
N CYS A 108 0.67 3.51 4.77
CA CYS A 108 0.19 4.40 5.83
C CYS A 108 0.88 4.21 7.19
N TRP A 109 1.54 3.08 7.44
CA TRP A 109 2.38 2.89 8.63
C TRP A 109 3.59 3.83 8.69
N ARG A 110 4.00 4.40 7.55
CA ARG A 110 5.09 5.39 7.43
C ARG A 110 4.62 6.83 7.62
N ALA A 111 3.31 7.07 7.68
CA ALA A 111 2.77 8.41 7.82
C ALA A 111 3.07 8.97 9.23
N GLN A 112 3.18 10.29 9.34
CA GLN A 112 3.34 10.96 10.64
C GLN A 112 2.06 10.93 11.48
N GLU A 113 0.91 10.83 10.81
CA GLU A 113 -0.41 10.74 11.43
C GLU A 113 -0.75 9.30 11.87
N ASN A 114 -1.84 9.17 12.64
CA ASN A 114 -2.30 7.85 13.06
C ASN A 114 -2.68 6.97 11.84
N LEU A 115 -2.29 5.69 11.87
CA LEU A 115 -2.57 4.70 10.82
C LEU A 115 -4.04 4.72 10.35
N ARG A 116 -5.00 4.75 11.27
CA ARG A 116 -6.43 4.76 10.96
C ARG A 116 -6.82 6.01 10.17
N THR A 117 -6.30 7.17 10.56
CA THR A 117 -6.56 8.45 9.89
C THR A 117 -6.04 8.42 8.45
N CYS A 118 -4.79 7.98 8.25
CA CYS A 118 -4.21 7.86 6.91
C CYS A 118 -5.01 6.91 6.01
N VAL A 119 -5.34 5.72 6.52
CA VAL A 119 -6.10 4.71 5.76
C VAL A 119 -7.47 5.23 5.37
N LYS A 120 -8.21 5.83 6.32
CA LYS A 120 -9.52 6.41 6.07
C LYS A 120 -9.47 7.51 5.01
N ALA A 121 -8.52 8.44 5.14
CA ALA A 121 -8.34 9.53 4.20
C ALA A 121 -8.04 9.01 2.79
N SER A 122 -7.15 8.02 2.67
CA SER A 122 -6.82 7.36 1.41
C SER A 122 -8.03 6.68 0.76
N GLN A 123 -8.82 5.92 1.53
CA GLN A 123 -10.04 5.28 1.04
C GLN A 123 -11.08 6.30 0.56
N GLN A 124 -11.33 7.34 1.34
CA GLN A 124 -12.28 8.39 0.98
C GLN A 124 -11.84 9.18 -0.26
N GLN A 125 -10.54 9.47 -0.37
CA GLN A 125 -10.00 10.13 -1.56
C GLN A 125 -10.19 9.26 -2.80
N ARG A 126 -9.86 7.96 -2.72
CA ARG A 126 -10.03 7.06 -3.86
C ARG A 126 -11.49 6.91 -4.25
N LEU A 127 -12.40 6.86 -3.28
CA LEU A 127 -13.83 6.75 -3.56
C LEU A 127 -14.32 7.94 -4.38
N ARG A 128 -13.96 9.16 -3.97
CA ARG A 128 -14.26 10.38 -4.72
C ARG A 128 -13.67 10.36 -6.14
N GLN A 129 -12.45 9.84 -6.31
CA GLN A 129 -11.83 9.71 -7.63
C GLN A 129 -12.64 8.77 -8.54
N LEU A 130 -13.02 7.59 -8.04
CA LEU A 130 -13.83 6.63 -8.80
C LEU A 130 -15.21 7.20 -9.11
N GLU A 131 -15.84 7.89 -8.18
CA GLU A 131 -17.13 8.56 -8.40
C GLU A 131 -17.03 9.67 -9.45
N ALA A 132 -15.97 10.47 -9.43
CA ALA A 132 -15.72 11.50 -10.43
C ALA A 132 -15.47 10.91 -11.83
N LEU A 133 -14.77 9.78 -11.92
CA LEU A 133 -14.59 9.06 -13.19
C LEU A 133 -15.90 8.49 -13.74
N ALA A 134 -16.84 8.11 -12.86
CA ALA A 134 -18.13 7.55 -13.24
C ALA A 134 -19.15 8.62 -13.64
N MET A 135 -18.91 9.90 -13.31
CA MET A 135 -19.75 10.98 -13.79
C MET A 135 -19.61 11.10 -15.31
N PRO A 136 -20.72 11.11 -16.07
CA PRO A 136 -20.64 11.42 -17.48
C PRO A 136 -19.94 12.77 -17.62
N ARG A 137 -18.95 12.87 -18.51
CA ARG A 137 -18.43 14.16 -18.98
C ARG A 137 -19.53 14.88 -19.79
N ARG A 138 -20.64 15.23 -19.15
CA ARG A 138 -21.57 16.24 -19.62
C ARG A 138 -21.14 17.54 -18.96
N LEU A 139 -20.64 18.45 -19.80
CA LEU A 139 -20.33 19.84 -19.50
C LEU A 139 -18.98 20.09 -18.81
N MET A 140 -17.91 20.04 -19.62
CA MET A 140 -17.00 21.18 -19.64
C MET A 140 -17.36 21.98 -20.89
N PRO A 141 -18.15 23.08 -20.81
CA PRO A 141 -18.23 23.98 -21.95
C PRO A 141 -16.80 24.45 -22.23
N GLY A 142 -16.31 24.13 -23.42
CA GLY A 142 -15.02 24.61 -23.88
C GLY A 142 -15.00 26.12 -23.72
N SER A 143 -14.10 26.62 -22.89
CA SER A 143 -13.78 28.03 -22.78
C SER A 143 -13.12 28.44 -24.10
N ASN A 144 -13.96 28.71 -25.09
CA ASN A 144 -13.67 29.46 -26.28
C ASN A 144 -14.73 30.56 -26.39
N ASP A 145 -14.80 31.41 -25.37
CA ASP A 145 -15.47 32.71 -25.49
C ASP A 145 -14.52 33.62 -26.27
N GLY A 146 -14.56 33.46 -27.59
CA GLY A 146 -14.05 34.44 -28.52
C GLY A 146 -14.92 35.69 -28.43
N GLY A 147 -14.61 36.56 -27.48
CA GLY A 147 -15.19 37.88 -27.37
C GLY A 147 -15.05 38.63 -28.70
N LYS A 148 -16.16 38.73 -29.44
CA LYS A 148 -16.33 39.66 -30.56
C LYS A 148 -17.58 40.48 -30.27
N GLY A 149 -17.35 41.79 -30.18
CA GLY A 149 -18.22 42.77 -29.57
C GLY A 149 -19.62 42.90 -30.17
N CYS A 150 -20.55 43.31 -29.31
CA CYS A 150 -21.80 43.91 -29.71
C CYS A 150 -21.52 45.33 -30.26
N ARG A 151 -21.92 45.57 -31.50
CA ARG A 151 -22.09 46.90 -32.08
C ARG A 151 -23.51 46.92 -32.65
N GLY A 152 -24.38 47.72 -32.04
CA GLY A 152 -25.78 47.92 -32.41
C GLY A 152 -26.30 49.12 -31.65
#